data_AF-A0A9E2CI71-F1
#
_entry.id   AF-A0A9E2CI71-F1
#
_cell.length_a   1.000
_cell.length_b   1.000
_cell.length_c   1.000
_cell.angle_alpha   90.00
_cell.angle_beta   90.00
_cell.angle_gamma   90.00
#
_symmetry.space_group_name_H-M   'P 1'
#
loop_
_entity.id
_entity.type
_entity.pdbx_description
1 polymer ?
#
loop_
_entity_poly.entity_id
_entity_poly.type
_entity_poly.pdbx_seq_one_letter_code
_entity_poly.pdbx_strand_id
1 'polypeptide(L)'
;MPKPAPQQETASPPSGRKWGRLIGYAGIFVAGAALTAAGFAVPRWLNHAPAKPTYGLVTPKIDYERPWRAGAVPTSHYDLLKMSPAELADTDFALMNLLCAKGLPGSEDMDIPAILEQLDEWAAKVAFETERHLYRVTDPQYADHYQHSEARLRAEFIVQCLQEDCGVHYNLERVQDPDYRNSKDIFIHGMVNSDNGGTCASMPVMYTAIARRLGYPIKLVLAREHVFMRWDDGLERFNIDGAGNGGVDYPTDDFYRTWPHPLTEKMLATGEFLNSLTPQEELSMFLELRGICLHEHRRFPEAVETYAAAHRLKPKAVTPMMALASAAEGRPVPKREKDQVADDLLDVLKMQREAVARSRRAPDDPTPFIPAGGGTPVVPRPSQPGKPAGPPPGQPGGPKTP
;
A
#
# COMPACT_ATOMS: atom_id res chain seq x y z
N MET A 1 10.40 45.47 -58.25
CA MET A 1 10.11 44.16 -58.87
C MET A 1 10.93 43.10 -58.15
N PRO A 2 10.30 42.22 -57.35
CA PRO A 2 11.00 41.25 -56.51
C PRO A 2 11.29 39.94 -57.25
N LYS A 3 12.43 39.31 -56.91
CA LYS A 3 12.83 37.96 -57.33
C LYS A 3 11.90 36.90 -56.70
N PRO A 4 11.65 35.76 -57.39
CA PRO A 4 10.68 34.77 -56.93
C PRO A 4 11.27 33.83 -55.87
N ALA A 5 10.38 33.42 -54.95
CA ALA A 5 10.63 32.43 -53.90
C ALA A 5 10.69 30.99 -54.48
N PRO A 6 11.46 30.07 -53.86
CA PRO A 6 11.53 28.68 -54.30
C PRO A 6 10.33 27.85 -53.80
N GLN A 7 9.90 26.94 -54.67
CA GLN A 7 8.77 26.02 -54.50
C GLN A 7 9.02 24.99 -53.38
N GLN A 8 7.99 24.72 -52.58
CA GLN A 8 7.93 23.62 -51.62
C GLN A 8 7.64 22.30 -52.34
N GLU A 9 8.55 21.34 -52.20
CA GLU A 9 8.35 19.93 -52.54
C GLU A 9 7.39 19.28 -51.55
N THR A 10 6.33 18.66 -52.08
CA THR A 10 5.36 17.86 -51.34
C THR A 10 5.92 16.45 -51.10
N ALA A 11 6.24 16.11 -49.85
CA ALA A 11 6.56 14.75 -49.43
C ALA A 11 5.31 14.04 -48.89
N SER A 12 4.96 12.92 -49.53
CA SER A 12 3.91 11.98 -49.09
C SER A 12 4.25 11.33 -47.74
N PRO A 13 3.26 11.04 -46.87
CA PRO A 13 3.51 10.43 -45.57
C PRO A 13 3.69 8.90 -45.66
N PRO A 14 4.58 8.31 -44.85
CA PRO A 14 4.67 6.86 -44.72
C PRO A 14 3.54 6.31 -43.84
N SER A 15 3.01 5.19 -44.29
CA SER A 15 1.93 4.40 -43.74
C SER A 15 2.28 3.66 -42.45
N GLY A 16 1.42 3.79 -41.43
CA GLY A 16 0.88 2.67 -40.67
C GLY A 16 1.66 2.12 -39.45
N ARG A 17 1.12 2.38 -38.25
CA ARG A 17 0.77 1.34 -37.25
C ARG A 17 -0.06 1.91 -36.07
N LYS A 18 -1.36 1.66 -36.16
CA LYS A 18 -2.38 1.32 -35.13
C LYS A 18 -2.19 1.82 -33.69
N TRP A 19 -2.84 2.93 -33.36
CA TRP A 19 -3.32 3.27 -32.01
C TRP A 19 -4.74 2.75 -31.83
N GLY A 20 -4.96 1.92 -30.80
CA GLY A 20 -6.23 1.30 -30.50
C GLY A 20 -6.88 1.88 -29.24
N ARG A 21 -7.89 2.73 -29.45
CA ARG A 21 -9.10 2.95 -28.64
C ARG A 21 -8.96 3.63 -27.27
N LEU A 22 -9.00 4.97 -27.32
CA LEU A 22 -9.88 5.78 -26.47
C LEU A 22 -11.34 5.44 -26.83
N ILE A 23 -12.19 5.20 -25.82
CA ILE A 23 -13.64 5.35 -25.96
C ILE A 23 -14.08 6.33 -24.87
N GLY A 24 -14.45 7.52 -25.30
CA GLY A 24 -15.35 8.39 -24.56
C GLY A 24 -16.79 8.12 -24.97
N TYR A 25 -17.74 8.52 -24.13
CA TYR A 25 -19.07 8.91 -24.58
C TYR A 25 -19.54 10.11 -23.78
N ALA A 26 -19.65 11.23 -24.48
CA ALA A 26 -20.44 12.38 -24.11
C ALA A 26 -21.47 12.62 -25.23
N GLY A 27 -22.71 12.90 -24.85
CA GLY A 27 -23.71 13.61 -25.64
C GLY A 27 -24.90 12.79 -26.14
N ILE A 28 -26.12 13.11 -25.71
CA ILE A 28 -26.97 14.18 -26.30
C ILE A 28 -28.38 14.15 -25.65
N PHE A 29 -28.87 15.32 -25.26
CA PHE A 29 -30.26 15.67 -24.99
C PHE A 29 -31.01 15.95 -26.30
N VAL A 30 -32.26 15.47 -26.48
CA VAL A 30 -33.40 16.24 -27.05
C VAL A 30 -34.73 15.65 -26.53
N ALA A 31 -35.65 16.56 -26.20
CA ALA A 31 -36.98 16.38 -25.62
C ALA A 31 -38.04 15.70 -26.51
N GLY A 32 -39.09 15.19 -25.84
CA GLY A 32 -40.37 14.86 -26.46
C GLY A 32 -41.47 14.70 -25.40
N ALA A 33 -42.30 15.72 -25.24
CA ALA A 33 -43.47 15.71 -24.36
C ALA A 33 -44.68 15.05 -25.05
N ALA A 34 -45.41 14.20 -24.32
CA ALA A 34 -46.83 13.92 -24.58
C ALA A 34 -47.53 13.47 -23.29
N LEU A 35 -48.53 14.26 -22.89
CA LEU A 35 -49.46 14.02 -21.79
C LEU A 35 -50.36 12.81 -22.05
N THR A 36 -50.61 12.00 -21.03
CA THR A 36 -51.93 11.42 -20.77
C THR A 36 -52.19 11.35 -19.27
N ALA A 37 -53.30 11.98 -18.87
CA ALA A 37 -53.83 11.97 -17.53
C ALA A 37 -54.49 10.62 -17.22
N ALA A 38 -54.10 10.00 -16.11
CA ALA A 38 -54.88 8.96 -15.46
C ALA A 38 -54.78 9.18 -13.94
N GLY A 39 -55.88 9.64 -13.35
CA GLY A 39 -56.00 9.78 -11.91
C GLY A 39 -55.98 8.41 -11.25
N PHE A 40 -55.04 8.22 -10.34
CA PHE A 40 -55.06 7.11 -9.39
C PHE A 40 -55.13 7.69 -7.97
N ALA A 41 -56.20 7.33 -7.28
CA ALA A 41 -56.37 7.55 -5.86
C ALA A 41 -55.24 6.86 -5.09
N VAL A 42 -54.48 7.62 -4.31
CA VAL A 42 -53.43 7.09 -3.45
C VAL A 42 -54.10 6.47 -2.20
N PRO A 43 -53.91 5.18 -1.90
CA PRO A 43 -54.41 4.58 -0.67
C PRO A 43 -53.78 5.23 0.56
N ARG A 44 -54.60 5.52 1.56
CA ARG A 44 -54.29 6.21 2.83
C ARG A 44 -53.42 5.39 3.81
N TRP A 45 -52.55 4.52 3.29
CA TRP A 45 -51.63 3.65 4.03
C TRP A 45 -50.15 4.06 3.93
N LEU A 46 -49.86 5.25 3.38
CA LEU A 46 -48.52 5.85 3.30
C LEU A 46 -48.11 6.67 4.55
N ASN A 47 -48.89 6.67 5.63
CA ASN A 47 -48.62 7.47 6.83
C ASN A 47 -47.88 6.73 7.95
N HIS A 48 -47.23 5.60 7.65
CA HIS A 48 -46.22 5.03 8.54
C HIS A 48 -44.87 5.09 7.84
N ALA A 49 -44.33 6.31 7.77
CA ALA A 49 -42.89 6.47 7.59
C ALA A 49 -42.22 5.67 8.72
N PRO A 50 -41.39 4.66 8.42
CA PRO A 50 -40.59 4.02 9.46
C PRO A 50 -39.78 5.13 10.16
N ALA A 51 -39.67 5.04 11.48
CA ALA A 51 -38.88 5.98 12.25
C ALA A 51 -37.51 6.13 11.58
N LYS A 52 -37.13 7.37 11.24
CA LYS A 52 -35.81 7.66 10.68
C LYS A 52 -34.78 7.04 11.62
N PRO A 53 -33.89 6.14 11.16
CA PRO A 53 -32.79 5.69 11.98
C PRO A 53 -32.01 6.92 12.38
N THR A 54 -31.98 7.22 13.68
CA THR A 54 -31.09 8.21 14.26
C THR A 54 -29.70 7.61 14.21
N TYR A 55 -29.01 7.79 13.09
CA TYR A 55 -27.58 7.59 13.05
C TYR A 55 -26.99 8.63 14.00
N GLY A 56 -26.41 8.16 15.11
CA GLY A 56 -25.69 9.03 16.02
C GLY A 56 -24.62 9.73 15.21
N LEU A 57 -24.76 11.05 15.08
CA LEU A 57 -23.72 11.90 14.50
C LEU A 57 -22.45 11.63 15.32
N VAL A 58 -21.53 10.84 14.78
CA VAL A 58 -20.14 10.85 15.21
C VAL A 58 -19.63 12.21 14.75
N THR A 59 -19.88 13.23 15.57
CA THR A 59 -19.20 14.51 15.45
C THR A 59 -17.76 14.20 15.80
N PRO A 60 -16.83 14.24 14.83
CA PRO A 60 -15.45 13.94 15.14
C PRO A 60 -14.97 15.01 16.12
N LYS A 61 -14.69 14.60 17.35
CA LYS A 61 -13.89 15.42 18.26
C LYS A 61 -12.51 15.49 17.62
N ILE A 62 -12.24 16.58 16.91
CA ILE A 62 -10.87 16.92 16.53
C ILE A 62 -10.15 17.18 17.84
N ASP A 63 -9.41 16.19 18.31
CA ASP A 63 -8.56 16.33 19.48
C ASP A 63 -7.35 17.18 19.07
N TYR A 64 -7.36 18.44 19.49
CA TYR A 64 -6.27 19.37 19.21
C TYR A 64 -5.02 19.06 20.06
N GLU A 65 -5.14 18.23 21.13
CA GLU A 65 -3.99 17.75 21.91
C GLU A 65 -3.46 16.45 21.29
N ARG A 66 -2.72 16.61 20.19
CA ARG A 66 -2.29 15.45 19.38
C ARG A 66 -1.14 14.66 20.03
N PRO A 67 -1.17 13.32 19.96
CA PRO A 67 -0.14 12.47 20.57
C PRO A 67 1.27 12.67 20.01
N TRP A 68 1.43 13.12 18.76
CA TRP A 68 2.77 13.46 18.23
C TRP A 68 3.37 14.75 18.85
N ARG A 69 2.55 15.60 19.50
CA ARG A 69 3.01 16.82 20.20
C ARG A 69 3.22 16.61 21.70
N ALA A 70 2.78 15.50 22.28
CA ALA A 70 2.81 15.27 23.73
C ALA A 70 3.52 13.94 24.09
N GLY A 71 4.71 14.02 24.69
CA GLY A 71 5.44 12.88 25.25
C GLY A 71 6.80 12.60 24.63
N ALA A 72 7.41 11.45 24.98
CA ALA A 72 8.63 10.94 24.35
C ALA A 72 8.27 10.38 22.97
N VAL A 73 8.20 11.27 21.98
CA VAL A 73 7.84 10.94 20.59
C VAL A 73 8.94 10.09 19.96
N PRO A 74 8.62 8.96 19.28
CA PRO A 74 9.62 8.19 18.56
C PRO A 74 10.33 9.07 17.52
N THR A 75 11.66 9.00 17.47
CA THR A 75 12.47 9.87 16.59
C THR A 75 13.06 9.12 15.40
N SER A 76 12.87 7.80 15.40
CA SER A 76 13.36 6.87 14.39
C SER A 76 12.45 5.63 14.29
N HIS A 77 12.50 4.92 13.16
CA HIS A 77 11.83 3.63 13.03
C HIS A 77 12.38 2.56 14.00
N TYR A 78 13.61 2.71 14.50
CA TYR A 78 14.15 1.84 15.56
C TYR A 78 13.44 2.03 16.90
N ASP A 79 12.92 3.23 17.18
CA ASP A 79 12.13 3.47 18.38
C ASP A 79 10.76 2.82 18.26
N LEU A 80 10.13 2.89 17.07
CA LEU A 80 8.88 2.19 16.77
C LEU A 80 9.00 0.68 16.99
N LEU A 81 10.15 0.08 16.64
CA LEU A 81 10.40 -1.36 16.84
C LEU A 81 10.51 -1.79 18.30
N LYS A 82 10.65 -0.86 19.25
CA LYS A 82 10.67 -1.14 20.69
C LYS A 82 9.28 -1.02 21.33
N MET A 83 8.31 -0.46 20.61
CA MET A 83 6.97 -0.19 21.11
C MET A 83 6.11 -1.45 21.08
N SER A 84 5.26 -1.58 22.08
CA SER A 84 4.21 -2.60 22.15
C SER A 84 3.08 -2.32 21.14
N PRO A 85 2.22 -3.31 20.82
CA PRO A 85 1.09 -3.08 19.93
C PRO A 85 0.15 -1.94 20.37
N ALA A 86 -0.03 -1.73 21.68
CA ALA A 86 -0.85 -0.66 22.22
C ALA A 86 -0.18 0.71 22.03
N GLU A 87 1.11 0.82 22.32
CA GLU A 87 1.85 2.07 22.08
C GLU A 87 1.89 2.43 20.59
N LEU A 88 2.01 1.44 19.69
CA LEU A 88 1.90 1.66 18.24
C LEU A 88 0.49 2.12 17.83
N ALA A 89 -0.56 1.62 18.49
CA ALA A 89 -1.93 2.06 18.22
C ALA A 89 -2.18 3.52 18.60
N ASP A 90 -1.48 4.01 19.62
CA ASP A 90 -1.53 5.41 20.08
C ASP A 90 -0.55 6.33 19.33
N THR A 91 0.32 5.77 18.49
CA THR A 91 1.28 6.55 17.69
C THR A 91 0.61 7.13 16.46
N ASP A 92 0.94 8.38 16.11
CA ASP A 92 0.44 8.99 14.87
C ASP A 92 0.86 8.16 13.65
N PHE A 93 -0.13 7.71 12.89
CA PHE A 93 0.04 6.85 11.72
C PHE A 93 0.93 7.46 10.63
N ALA A 94 0.84 8.78 10.40
CA ALA A 94 1.68 9.47 9.42
C ALA A 94 3.12 9.58 9.94
N LEU A 95 3.30 9.83 11.24
CA LEU A 95 4.63 9.82 11.85
C LEU A 95 5.31 8.46 11.68
N MET A 96 4.60 7.34 11.89
CA MET A 96 5.15 6.00 11.65
C MET A 96 5.66 5.85 10.21
N ASN A 97 4.86 6.27 9.22
CA ASN A 97 5.25 6.23 7.81
C ASN A 97 6.51 7.07 7.53
N LEU A 98 6.54 8.32 8.03
CA LEU A 98 7.65 9.25 7.82
C LEU A 98 8.96 8.80 8.50
N LEU A 99 8.88 8.20 9.69
CA LEU A 99 10.05 7.65 10.38
C LEU A 99 10.66 6.44 9.64
N CYS A 100 9.83 5.66 8.94
CA CYS A 100 10.30 4.60 8.05
C CYS A 100 10.91 5.15 6.74
N ALA A 101 10.47 6.32 6.28
CA ALA A 101 11.07 6.99 5.12
C ALA A 101 12.43 7.64 5.42
N LYS A 102 12.62 8.16 6.64
CA LYS A 102 13.78 8.97 7.05
C LYS A 102 15.12 8.28 6.75
N GLY A 103 16.01 8.99 6.04
CA GLY A 103 17.35 8.52 5.68
C GLY A 103 17.39 7.60 4.46
N LEU A 104 16.28 7.48 3.73
CA LEU A 104 16.26 6.89 2.39
C LEU A 104 16.56 7.96 1.33
N PRO A 105 17.06 7.55 0.15
CA PRO A 105 17.18 8.46 -0.99
C PRO A 105 15.85 9.17 -1.32
N GLY A 106 15.91 10.49 -1.49
CA GLY A 106 14.75 11.35 -1.73
C GLY A 106 14.09 11.94 -0.47
N SER A 107 14.56 11.57 0.73
CA SER A 107 14.06 12.08 2.03
C SER A 107 15.04 13.01 2.76
N GLU A 108 16.09 13.49 2.08
CA GLU A 108 17.19 14.27 2.66
C GLU A 108 16.72 15.56 3.31
N ASP A 109 15.79 16.26 2.66
CA ASP A 109 15.23 17.55 3.09
C ASP A 109 13.88 17.40 3.81
N MET A 110 13.54 16.18 4.27
CA MET A 110 12.24 15.89 4.85
C MET A 110 12.08 16.51 6.25
N ASP A 111 11.19 17.51 6.35
CA ASP A 111 10.77 18.11 7.62
C ASP A 111 9.49 17.44 8.13
N ILE A 112 9.66 16.48 9.06
CA ILE A 112 8.55 15.71 9.63
C ILE A 112 7.52 16.62 10.34
N PRO A 113 7.92 17.52 11.27
CA PRO A 113 6.99 18.48 11.87
C PRO A 113 6.17 19.29 10.87
N ALA A 114 6.82 19.85 9.84
CA ALA A 114 6.12 20.66 8.83
C ALA A 114 5.13 19.81 8.00
N ILE A 115 5.52 18.57 7.65
CA ILE A 115 4.62 17.65 6.96
C ILE A 115 3.39 17.33 7.83
N LEU A 116 3.59 17.02 9.11
CA LEU A 116 2.48 16.71 10.01
C LEU A 116 1.54 17.91 10.18
N GLU A 117 2.07 19.14 10.28
CA GLU A 117 1.26 20.36 10.30
C GLU A 117 0.46 20.54 9.01
N GLN A 118 1.05 20.30 7.85
CA GLN A 118 0.33 20.38 6.58
C GLN A 118 -0.81 19.35 6.49
N LEU A 119 -0.61 18.13 7.01
CA LEU A 119 -1.68 17.12 7.09
C LEU A 119 -2.81 17.56 8.03
N ASP A 120 -2.50 18.34 9.05
CA ASP A 120 -3.48 18.85 10.00
C ASP A 120 -4.36 19.93 9.36
N GLU A 121 -3.77 20.80 8.54
CA GLU A 121 -4.49 21.77 7.72
C GLU A 121 -5.39 21.10 6.68
N TRP A 122 -4.88 20.07 5.99
CA TRP A 122 -5.67 19.31 5.02
C TRP A 122 -6.84 18.57 5.68
N ALA A 123 -6.62 18.00 6.87
CA ALA A 123 -7.70 17.39 7.65
C ALA A 123 -8.77 18.43 8.01
N ALA A 124 -8.39 19.63 8.47
CA ALA A 124 -9.35 20.70 8.76
C ALA A 124 -10.16 21.11 7.52
N LYS A 125 -9.51 21.17 6.34
CA LYS A 125 -10.19 21.44 5.07
C LYS A 125 -11.20 20.34 4.71
N VAL A 126 -10.79 19.08 4.77
CA VAL A 126 -11.68 17.93 4.51
C VAL A 126 -12.86 17.92 5.48
N ALA A 127 -12.64 18.21 6.76
CA ALA A 127 -13.71 18.31 7.75
C ALA A 127 -14.75 19.36 7.34
N PHE A 128 -14.29 20.57 7.04
CA PHE A 128 -15.15 21.67 6.62
C PHE A 128 -15.95 21.34 5.36
N GLU A 129 -15.29 20.79 4.34
CA GLU A 129 -15.92 20.42 3.08
C GLU A 129 -16.91 19.26 3.24
N THR A 130 -16.59 18.28 4.08
CA THR A 130 -17.50 17.17 4.39
C THR A 130 -18.75 17.66 5.12
N GLU A 131 -18.59 18.43 6.19
CA GLU A 131 -19.68 18.88 7.07
C GLU A 131 -20.73 19.69 6.31
N ARG A 132 -20.29 20.63 5.45
CA ARG A 132 -21.20 21.45 4.66
C ARG A 132 -21.96 20.66 3.58
N HIS A 133 -21.53 19.43 3.28
CA HIS A 133 -22.13 18.57 2.25
C HIS A 133 -22.86 17.34 2.79
N LEU A 134 -22.97 17.17 4.11
CA LEU A 134 -23.71 16.05 4.72
C LEU A 134 -25.18 15.95 4.26
N TYR A 135 -25.79 17.05 3.83
CA TYR A 135 -27.14 17.05 3.28
C TYR A 135 -27.28 16.12 2.05
N ARG A 136 -26.22 15.90 1.28
CA ARG A 136 -26.21 15.06 0.08
C ARG A 136 -26.50 13.59 0.36
N VAL A 137 -26.34 13.13 1.60
CA VAL A 137 -26.72 11.77 2.02
C VAL A 137 -28.25 11.57 1.97
N THR A 138 -29.02 12.65 2.09
CA THR A 138 -30.50 12.60 2.16
C THR A 138 -31.20 13.31 1.01
N ASP A 139 -30.48 14.17 0.27
CA ASP A 139 -31.00 14.88 -0.88
C ASP A 139 -31.26 13.92 -2.04
N PRO A 140 -32.50 13.82 -2.57
CA PRO A 140 -32.84 12.91 -3.68
C PRO A 140 -31.98 13.06 -4.93
N GLN A 141 -31.33 14.22 -5.13
CA GLN A 141 -30.42 14.43 -6.26
C GLN A 141 -29.10 13.64 -6.12
N TYR A 142 -28.65 13.38 -4.89
CA TYR A 142 -27.30 12.86 -4.61
C TYR A 142 -27.30 11.57 -3.79
N ALA A 143 -28.34 11.30 -3.02
CA ALA A 143 -28.34 10.26 -2.00
C ALA A 143 -28.04 8.86 -2.56
N ASP A 144 -28.54 8.54 -3.75
CA ASP A 144 -28.30 7.24 -4.40
C ASP A 144 -26.82 7.02 -4.76
N HIS A 145 -26.08 8.09 -5.12
CA HIS A 145 -24.63 8.02 -5.39
C HIS A 145 -23.87 7.58 -4.14
N TYR A 146 -24.21 8.16 -2.99
CA TYR A 146 -23.63 7.79 -1.70
C TYR A 146 -24.30 6.56 -1.06
N GLN A 147 -25.24 5.92 -1.75
CA GLN A 147 -26.05 4.81 -1.22
C GLN A 147 -26.71 5.13 0.13
N HIS A 148 -27.11 6.40 0.32
CA HIS A 148 -27.67 6.90 1.58
C HIS A 148 -26.74 6.67 2.80
N SER A 149 -25.43 6.55 2.56
CA SER A 149 -24.39 6.31 3.57
C SER A 149 -23.55 7.57 3.81
N GLU A 150 -23.52 8.02 5.06
CA GLU A 150 -22.61 9.08 5.49
C GLU A 150 -21.15 8.62 5.45
N ALA A 151 -20.87 7.34 5.75
CA ALA A 151 -19.54 6.77 5.66
C ALA A 151 -18.96 6.86 4.25
N ARG A 152 -19.77 6.54 3.23
CA ARG A 152 -19.37 6.68 1.81
C ARG A 152 -19.11 8.13 1.43
N LEU A 153 -19.99 9.06 1.85
CA LEU A 153 -19.75 10.49 1.61
C LEU A 153 -18.43 10.95 2.24
N ARG A 154 -18.19 10.60 3.51
CA ARG A 154 -16.96 10.95 4.23
C ARG A 154 -15.71 10.38 3.54
N ALA A 155 -15.77 9.11 3.12
CA ALA A 155 -14.67 8.46 2.38
C ALA A 155 -14.37 9.18 1.04
N GLU A 156 -15.40 9.52 0.29
CA GLU A 156 -15.26 10.22 -1.00
C GLU A 156 -14.69 11.63 -0.84
N PHE A 157 -15.16 12.39 0.15
CA PHE A 157 -14.68 13.74 0.41
C PHE A 157 -13.21 13.79 0.85
N ILE A 158 -12.69 12.75 1.52
CA ILE A 158 -11.25 12.64 1.78
C ILE A 158 -10.47 12.62 0.47
N VAL A 159 -10.85 11.73 -0.45
CA VAL A 159 -10.16 11.56 -1.73
C VAL A 159 -10.32 12.81 -2.59
N GLN A 160 -11.55 13.32 -2.72
CA GLN A 160 -11.87 14.47 -3.55
C GLN A 160 -11.12 15.72 -3.10
N CYS A 161 -11.23 16.12 -1.83
CA CYS A 161 -10.55 17.31 -1.34
C CYS A 161 -9.02 17.16 -1.39
N LEU A 162 -8.48 15.98 -1.12
CA LEU A 162 -7.03 15.82 -1.24
C LEU A 162 -6.56 15.98 -2.69
N GLN A 163 -7.31 15.43 -3.65
CA GLN A 163 -6.92 15.53 -5.06
C GLN A 163 -7.17 16.90 -5.68
N GLU A 164 -8.39 17.43 -5.53
CA GLU A 164 -8.81 18.66 -6.20
C GLU A 164 -8.25 19.91 -5.51
N ASP A 165 -8.12 19.87 -4.19
CA ASP A 165 -7.85 21.05 -3.39
C ASP A 165 -6.47 21.08 -2.72
N CYS A 166 -5.87 19.91 -2.48
CA CYS A 166 -4.59 19.79 -1.77
C CYS A 166 -3.45 19.35 -2.69
N GLY A 167 -3.73 19.13 -3.98
CA GLY A 167 -2.73 18.78 -4.98
C GLY A 167 -2.23 17.34 -4.90
N VAL A 168 -2.86 16.47 -4.12
CA VAL A 168 -2.51 15.04 -4.08
C VAL A 168 -2.87 14.40 -5.42
N HIS A 169 -1.92 13.77 -6.09
CA HIS A 169 -2.18 13.14 -7.38
C HIS A 169 -1.30 11.91 -7.57
N TYR A 170 -1.71 11.02 -8.46
CA TYR A 170 -0.89 9.88 -8.85
C TYR A 170 0.28 10.36 -9.71
N ASN A 171 1.49 9.87 -9.43
CA ASN A 171 2.65 10.09 -10.28
C ASN A 171 2.50 9.27 -11.57
N LEU A 172 2.04 9.92 -12.64
CA LEU A 172 1.73 9.25 -13.90
C LEU A 172 2.96 8.60 -14.57
N GLU A 173 4.17 9.06 -14.24
CA GLU A 173 5.41 8.43 -14.72
C GLU A 173 5.61 7.02 -14.14
N ARG A 174 4.98 6.71 -13.00
CA ARG A 174 5.17 5.46 -12.25
C ARG A 174 4.11 4.40 -12.52
N VAL A 175 3.10 4.71 -13.34
CA VAL A 175 2.00 3.77 -13.67
C VAL A 175 2.53 2.49 -14.35
N GLN A 176 3.49 2.64 -15.26
CA GLN A 176 4.05 1.52 -16.03
C GLN A 176 5.51 1.20 -15.64
N ASP A 177 6.17 2.12 -14.96
CA ASP A 177 7.56 1.99 -14.52
C ASP A 177 7.69 2.43 -13.05
N PRO A 178 7.22 1.59 -12.10
CA PRO A 178 7.33 1.91 -10.68
C PRO A 178 8.81 2.02 -10.30
N ASP A 179 9.17 3.14 -9.67
CA ASP A 179 10.53 3.41 -9.21
C ASP A 179 10.60 3.40 -7.68
N TYR A 180 11.05 2.27 -7.14
CA TYR A 180 11.19 2.12 -5.70
C TYR A 180 12.50 2.72 -5.15
N ARG A 181 13.38 3.25 -6.00
CA ARG A 181 14.64 3.88 -5.57
C ARG A 181 14.43 5.25 -4.96
N ASN A 182 13.34 5.93 -5.32
CA ASN A 182 13.01 7.23 -4.76
C ASN A 182 11.94 7.08 -3.69
N SER A 183 12.27 7.41 -2.43
CA SER A 183 11.30 7.29 -1.34
C SER A 183 10.06 8.18 -1.51
N LYS A 184 10.13 9.25 -2.33
CA LYS A 184 8.97 10.09 -2.67
C LYS A 184 7.86 9.32 -3.39
N ASP A 185 8.19 8.29 -4.15
CA ASP A 185 7.21 7.52 -4.91
C ASP A 185 6.42 6.53 -4.02
N ILE A 186 6.95 6.17 -2.85
CA ILE A 186 6.38 5.12 -1.98
C ILE A 186 6.07 5.55 -0.54
N PHE A 187 6.40 6.77 -0.13
CA PHE A 187 6.03 7.33 1.16
C PHE A 187 5.26 8.64 1.00
N ILE A 188 4.48 9.01 2.03
CA ILE A 188 3.56 10.16 1.94
C ILE A 188 4.26 11.51 1.72
N HIS A 189 5.54 11.61 2.11
CA HIS A 189 6.32 12.86 1.96
C HIS A 189 6.49 13.30 0.51
N GLY A 190 6.40 12.38 -0.46
CA GLY A 190 6.45 12.75 -1.88
C GLY A 190 5.25 13.56 -2.36
N MET A 191 4.14 13.57 -1.63
CA MET A 191 2.92 14.31 -1.96
C MET A 191 2.75 15.60 -1.17
N VAL A 192 3.63 15.89 -0.20
CA VAL A 192 3.52 17.09 0.65
C VAL A 192 4.64 18.05 0.28
N ASN A 193 4.28 19.30 -0.06
CA ASN A 193 5.23 20.31 -0.53
C ASN A 193 6.12 19.83 -1.70
N SER A 194 5.55 19.00 -2.57
CA SER A 194 6.27 18.30 -3.62
C SER A 194 5.35 18.01 -4.80
N ASP A 195 5.80 18.31 -6.02
CA ASP A 195 5.08 18.03 -7.27
C ASP A 195 5.24 16.57 -7.74
N ASN A 196 5.89 15.71 -6.95
CA ASN A 196 6.17 14.32 -7.34
C ASN A 196 4.89 13.48 -7.50
N GLY A 197 3.87 13.75 -6.68
CA GLY A 197 2.72 12.86 -6.54
C GLY A 197 3.05 11.56 -5.78
N GLY A 198 2.08 10.65 -5.72
CA GLY A 198 2.20 9.35 -5.05
C GLY A 198 1.90 8.18 -5.97
N THR A 199 1.92 6.97 -5.42
CA THR A 199 1.55 5.74 -6.14
C THR A 199 0.50 4.96 -5.36
N CYS A 200 0.11 3.78 -5.85
CA CYS A 200 -0.74 2.87 -5.10
C CYS A 200 -0.15 2.46 -3.74
N ALA A 201 1.18 2.59 -3.54
CA ALA A 201 1.82 2.30 -2.26
C ALA A 201 1.70 3.46 -1.24
N SER A 202 1.51 4.71 -1.69
CA SER A 202 1.57 5.89 -0.81
C SER A 202 0.27 6.69 -0.73
N MET A 203 -0.54 6.75 -1.79
CA MET A 203 -1.82 7.49 -1.78
C MET A 203 -2.83 6.94 -0.76
N PRO A 204 -3.08 5.62 -0.66
CA PRO A 204 -3.94 5.06 0.40
C PRO A 204 -3.45 5.40 1.82
N VAL A 205 -2.13 5.50 2.00
CA VAL A 205 -1.52 5.92 3.27
C VAL A 205 -1.82 7.39 3.54
N MET A 206 -1.70 8.27 2.54
CA MET A 206 -2.06 9.68 2.67
C MET A 206 -3.53 9.87 3.07
N TYR A 207 -4.44 9.23 2.35
CA TYR A 207 -5.87 9.29 2.66
C TYR A 207 -6.18 8.74 4.07
N THR A 208 -5.57 7.62 4.46
CA THR A 208 -5.73 7.05 5.80
C THR A 208 -5.20 7.99 6.89
N ALA A 209 -4.08 8.67 6.64
CA ALA A 209 -3.51 9.64 7.57
C ALA A 209 -4.46 10.80 7.85
N ILE A 210 -5.16 11.30 6.83
CA ILE A 210 -6.19 12.34 7.00
C ILE A 210 -7.45 11.79 7.66
N ALA A 211 -7.93 10.64 7.20
CA ALA A 211 -9.12 9.99 7.75
C ALA A 211 -9.02 9.76 9.26
N ARG A 212 -7.86 9.26 9.74
CA ARG A 212 -7.65 9.02 11.17
C ARG A 212 -7.54 10.29 12.00
N ARG A 213 -7.01 11.38 11.44
CA ARG A 213 -7.05 12.72 12.08
C ARG A 213 -8.48 13.22 12.27
N LEU A 214 -9.40 12.79 11.40
CA LEU A 214 -10.83 13.05 11.48
C LEU A 214 -11.58 12.01 12.33
N GLY A 215 -10.89 11.07 12.97
CA GLY A 215 -11.53 10.02 13.75
C GLY A 215 -12.29 8.98 12.93
N TYR A 216 -12.07 8.91 11.61
CA TYR A 216 -12.76 7.94 10.76
C TYR A 216 -12.11 6.56 10.89
N PRO A 217 -12.89 5.47 10.85
CA PRO A 217 -12.44 4.11 11.08
C PRO A 217 -11.86 3.49 9.80
N ILE A 218 -10.94 4.19 9.15
CA ILE A 218 -10.26 3.73 7.94
C ILE A 218 -9.00 2.93 8.30
N LYS A 219 -8.91 1.74 7.71
CA LYS A 219 -7.80 0.80 7.82
C LYS A 219 -7.14 0.60 6.47
N LEU A 220 -5.83 0.37 6.46
CA LEU A 220 -5.16 -0.13 5.26
C LEU A 220 -5.46 -1.62 5.05
N VAL A 221 -5.47 -2.04 3.79
CA VAL A 221 -5.61 -3.43 3.37
C VAL A 221 -4.66 -3.70 2.22
N LEU A 222 -4.12 -4.91 2.18
CA LEU A 222 -3.24 -5.37 1.10
C LEU A 222 -4.01 -6.25 0.12
N ALA A 223 -3.91 -5.94 -1.17
CA ALA A 223 -4.03 -6.92 -2.24
C ALA A 223 -2.61 -7.27 -2.72
N ARG A 224 -2.49 -8.18 -3.69
CA ARG A 224 -1.18 -8.50 -4.25
C ARG A 224 -0.64 -7.30 -5.01
N GLU A 225 0.55 -6.80 -4.68
CA GLU A 225 1.17 -5.62 -5.33
C GLU A 225 0.27 -4.35 -5.33
N HIS A 226 -0.70 -4.25 -4.42
CA HIS A 226 -1.57 -3.08 -4.32
C HIS A 226 -2.00 -2.84 -2.87
N VAL A 227 -2.08 -1.57 -2.48
CA VAL A 227 -2.59 -1.16 -1.18
C VAL A 227 -3.88 -0.37 -1.43
N PHE A 228 -4.88 -0.60 -0.59
CA PHE A 228 -6.13 0.15 -0.62
C PHE A 228 -6.64 0.39 0.81
N MET A 229 -7.72 1.14 0.92
CA MET A 229 -8.32 1.48 2.22
C MET A 229 -9.60 0.69 2.45
N ARG A 230 -10.00 0.56 3.71
CA ARG A 230 -11.29 -0.01 4.08
C ARG A 230 -11.90 0.80 5.20
N TRP A 231 -13.14 1.22 5.02
CA TRP A 231 -13.99 1.66 6.12
C TRP A 231 -14.46 0.43 6.90
N ASP A 232 -14.28 0.44 8.22
CA ASP A 232 -14.71 -0.66 9.08
C ASP A 232 -15.04 -0.13 10.49
N ASP A 233 -16.30 0.27 10.69
CA ASP A 233 -16.81 0.84 11.96
C ASP A 233 -17.65 -0.14 12.79
N GLY A 234 -17.74 -1.41 12.35
CA GLY A 234 -18.59 -2.44 12.92
C GLY A 234 -20.06 -2.42 12.45
N LEU A 235 -20.49 -1.39 11.71
CA LEU A 235 -21.80 -1.26 11.09
C LEU A 235 -21.70 -1.33 9.56
N GLU A 236 -20.87 -0.47 8.99
CA GLU A 236 -20.53 -0.44 7.57
C GLU A 236 -19.10 -0.96 7.38
N ARG A 237 -18.95 -1.79 6.35
CA ARG A 237 -17.65 -2.31 5.93
C ARG A 237 -17.55 -2.34 4.41
N PHE A 238 -16.69 -1.51 3.86
CA PHE A 238 -16.46 -1.43 2.42
C PHE A 238 -15.04 -0.97 2.09
N ASN A 239 -14.52 -1.44 0.96
CA ASN A 239 -13.22 -1.05 0.47
C ASN A 239 -13.33 0.30 -0.26
N ILE A 240 -12.23 1.05 -0.27
CA ILE A 240 -12.12 2.37 -0.88
C ILE A 240 -10.81 2.39 -1.65
N ASP A 241 -10.89 2.64 -2.96
CA ASP A 241 -9.74 2.84 -3.82
C ASP A 241 -9.76 4.24 -4.40
N GLY A 242 -8.82 5.08 -3.96
CA GLY A 242 -8.64 6.46 -4.43
C GLY A 242 -7.37 6.65 -5.24
N ALA A 243 -6.71 5.57 -5.66
CA ALA A 243 -5.49 5.61 -6.47
C ALA A 243 -5.77 5.40 -7.98
N GLY A 244 -7.04 5.21 -8.36
CA GLY A 244 -7.48 5.16 -9.76
C GLY A 244 -7.52 6.54 -10.42
N ASN A 245 -7.39 6.57 -11.76
CA ASN A 245 -7.54 7.81 -12.52
C ASN A 245 -8.99 8.33 -12.44
N GLY A 246 -9.21 9.41 -11.67
CA GLY A 246 -10.40 10.24 -11.78
C GLY A 246 -11.54 9.97 -10.78
N GLY A 247 -11.27 9.42 -9.59
CA GLY A 247 -12.26 9.37 -8.53
C GLY A 247 -11.99 8.33 -7.45
N VAL A 248 -13.03 8.07 -6.65
CA VAL A 248 -13.09 6.98 -5.67
C VAL A 248 -13.89 5.82 -6.24
N ASP A 249 -13.38 4.60 -6.08
CA ASP A 249 -14.12 3.37 -6.35
C ASP A 249 -14.26 2.54 -5.06
N TYR A 250 -15.19 1.59 -5.07
CA TYR A 250 -15.48 0.72 -3.94
C TYR A 250 -15.41 -0.77 -4.32
N PRO A 251 -14.25 -1.30 -4.79
CA PRO A 251 -14.18 -2.68 -5.30
C PRO A 251 -14.32 -3.70 -4.16
N THR A 252 -14.98 -4.82 -4.41
CA THR A 252 -15.16 -5.86 -3.37
C THR A 252 -13.88 -6.66 -3.10
N ASP A 253 -13.82 -7.42 -2.01
CA ASP A 253 -12.73 -8.36 -1.77
C ASP A 253 -12.61 -9.40 -2.91
N ASP A 254 -13.73 -9.79 -3.52
CA ASP A 254 -13.75 -10.70 -4.67
C ASP A 254 -13.03 -10.12 -5.90
N PHE A 255 -13.11 -8.80 -6.11
CA PHE A 255 -12.34 -8.13 -7.14
C PHE A 255 -10.82 -8.28 -6.88
N TYR A 256 -10.39 -7.96 -5.66
CA TYR A 256 -8.98 -8.02 -5.27
C TYR A 256 -8.41 -9.44 -5.11
N ARG A 257 -9.25 -10.49 -5.15
CA ARG A 257 -8.77 -11.88 -5.28
C ARG A 257 -8.09 -12.16 -6.61
N THR A 258 -8.40 -11.39 -7.64
CA THR A 258 -7.88 -11.58 -8.99
C THR A 258 -7.06 -10.41 -9.51
N TRP A 259 -7.35 -9.20 -9.03
CA TRP A 259 -6.67 -7.98 -9.44
C TRP A 259 -5.79 -7.42 -8.31
N PRO A 260 -4.60 -6.86 -8.62
CA PRO A 260 -3.97 -6.82 -9.95
C PRO A 260 -3.40 -8.17 -10.38
N HIS A 261 -3.17 -9.06 -9.41
CA HIS A 261 -2.72 -10.43 -9.63
C HIS A 261 -3.49 -11.42 -8.74
N PRO A 262 -3.72 -12.66 -9.21
CA PRO A 262 -4.43 -13.66 -8.43
C PRO A 262 -3.76 -13.94 -7.08
N LEU A 263 -4.59 -14.08 -6.05
CA LEU A 263 -4.21 -14.57 -4.73
C LEU A 263 -4.51 -16.06 -4.62
N THR A 264 -3.53 -16.87 -4.23
CA THR A 264 -3.75 -18.30 -3.96
C THR A 264 -4.42 -18.49 -2.59
N GLU A 265 -5.09 -19.63 -2.38
CA GLU A 265 -5.65 -19.99 -1.07
C GLU A 265 -4.56 -20.05 0.02
N LYS A 266 -3.33 -20.45 -0.32
CA LYS A 266 -2.20 -20.45 0.61
C LYS A 266 -1.83 -19.04 1.03
N MET A 267 -1.81 -18.08 0.09
CA MET A 267 -1.57 -16.67 0.39
C MET A 267 -2.68 -16.09 1.25
N LEU A 268 -3.96 -16.37 0.96
CA LEU A 268 -5.09 -15.93 1.78
C LEU A 268 -5.00 -16.48 3.21
N ALA A 269 -4.61 -17.76 3.36
CA ALA A 269 -4.46 -18.41 4.67
C ALA A 269 -3.37 -17.80 5.56
N THR A 270 -2.46 -16.99 5.02
CA THR A 270 -1.45 -16.26 5.82
C THR A 270 -2.09 -15.17 6.69
N GLY A 271 -3.27 -14.66 6.31
CA GLY A 271 -3.88 -13.46 6.89
C GLY A 271 -3.28 -12.15 6.38
N GLU A 272 -2.35 -12.19 5.42
CA GLU A 272 -1.67 -11.00 4.92
C GLU A 272 -2.56 -10.11 4.05
N PHE A 273 -3.31 -10.73 3.14
CA PHE A 273 -4.11 -10.06 2.12
C PHE A 273 -5.58 -10.00 2.50
N LEU A 274 -6.28 -8.97 2.00
CA LEU A 274 -7.72 -8.72 2.18
C LEU A 274 -8.19 -8.56 3.63
N ASN A 275 -7.26 -8.47 4.58
CA ASN A 275 -7.51 -8.21 6.00
C ASN A 275 -7.11 -6.78 6.36
N SER A 276 -7.92 -6.15 7.22
CA SER A 276 -7.61 -4.81 7.75
C SER A 276 -6.36 -4.89 8.62
N LEU A 277 -5.35 -4.08 8.29
CA LEU A 277 -4.09 -4.09 9.02
C LEU A 277 -4.26 -3.51 10.42
N THR A 278 -3.61 -4.15 11.39
CA THR A 278 -3.34 -3.57 12.72
C THR A 278 -2.20 -2.55 12.65
N PRO A 279 -2.05 -1.64 13.63
CA PRO A 279 -0.94 -0.68 13.65
C PRO A 279 0.45 -1.34 13.57
N GLN A 280 0.61 -2.52 14.18
CA GLN A 280 1.82 -3.31 14.08
C GLN A 280 2.09 -3.81 12.65
N GLU A 281 1.04 -4.23 11.94
CA GLU A 281 1.15 -4.69 10.55
C GLU A 281 1.32 -3.53 9.56
N GLU A 282 0.80 -2.34 9.87
CA GLU A 282 1.08 -1.10 9.14
C GLU A 282 2.56 -0.75 9.24
N LEU A 283 3.16 -0.87 10.44
CA LEU A 283 4.61 -0.72 10.60
C LEU A 283 5.40 -1.77 9.80
N SER A 284 4.94 -3.03 9.76
CA SER A 284 5.54 -4.06 8.88
C SER A 284 5.56 -3.61 7.43
N MET A 285 4.42 -3.14 6.91
CA MET A 285 4.30 -2.66 5.54
C MET A 285 5.23 -1.46 5.26
N PHE A 286 5.32 -0.49 6.18
CA PHE A 286 6.21 0.66 6.01
C PHE A 286 7.70 0.26 6.02
N LEU A 287 8.07 -0.73 6.83
CA LEU A 287 9.41 -1.31 6.81
C LEU A 287 9.66 -2.09 5.52
N GLU A 288 8.68 -2.81 4.98
CA GLU A 288 8.81 -3.45 3.66
C GLU A 288 9.12 -2.42 2.57
N LEU A 289 8.40 -1.30 2.52
CA LEU A 289 8.68 -0.20 1.57
C LEU A 289 10.09 0.38 1.76
N ARG A 290 10.54 0.57 3.01
CA ARG A 290 11.91 0.99 3.32
C ARG A 290 12.93 -0.03 2.81
N GLY A 291 12.67 -1.31 3.05
CA GLY A 291 13.50 -2.42 2.61
C GLY A 291 13.65 -2.45 1.10
N ILE A 292 12.55 -2.28 0.35
CA ILE A 292 12.56 -2.26 -1.13
C ILE A 292 13.43 -1.11 -1.64
N CYS A 293 13.30 0.08 -1.06
CA CYS A 293 14.13 1.22 -1.46
C CYS A 293 15.63 0.95 -1.25
N LEU A 294 16.01 0.45 -0.08
CA LEU A 294 17.40 0.08 0.22
C LEU A 294 17.91 -1.03 -0.72
N HIS A 295 17.05 -2.00 -1.01
CA HIS A 295 17.34 -3.14 -1.88
C HIS A 295 17.62 -2.70 -3.31
N GLU A 296 16.80 -1.82 -3.88
CA GLU A 296 17.02 -1.27 -5.22
C GLU A 296 18.32 -0.45 -5.32
N HIS A 297 18.74 0.18 -4.21
CA HIS A 297 20.06 0.82 -4.08
C HIS A 297 21.21 -0.12 -3.73
N ARG A 298 20.96 -1.44 -3.72
CA ARG A 298 21.93 -2.49 -3.36
C ARG A 298 22.53 -2.34 -1.96
N ARG A 299 21.84 -1.63 -1.05
CA ARG A 299 22.15 -1.54 0.37
C ARG A 299 21.63 -2.80 1.08
N PHE A 300 22.07 -3.97 0.62
CA PHE A 300 21.51 -5.26 1.04
C PHE A 300 21.58 -5.53 2.55
N PRO A 301 22.66 -5.19 3.29
CA PRO A 301 22.68 -5.40 4.74
C PRO A 301 21.53 -4.68 5.45
N GLU A 302 21.28 -3.42 5.08
CA GLU A 302 20.23 -2.60 5.67
C GLU A 302 18.83 -3.07 5.22
N ALA A 303 18.70 -3.51 3.96
CA ALA A 303 17.47 -4.11 3.46
C ALA A 303 17.13 -5.41 4.23
N VAL A 304 18.12 -6.28 4.46
CA VAL A 304 17.97 -7.52 5.26
C VAL A 304 17.51 -7.20 6.68
N GLU A 305 18.13 -6.23 7.36
CA GLU A 305 17.71 -5.81 8.70
C GLU A 305 16.26 -5.33 8.72
N THR A 306 15.88 -4.53 7.72
CA THR A 306 14.54 -3.96 7.59
C THR A 306 13.49 -5.03 7.31
N TYR A 307 13.71 -5.92 6.34
CA TYR A 307 12.79 -7.02 6.05
C TYR A 307 12.68 -8.02 7.20
N ALA A 308 13.79 -8.29 7.90
CA ALA A 308 13.75 -9.12 9.09
C ALA A 308 12.91 -8.47 10.20
N ALA A 309 12.96 -7.15 10.35
CA ALA A 309 12.10 -6.42 11.27
C ALA A 309 10.62 -6.50 10.86
N ALA A 310 10.29 -6.27 9.59
CA ALA A 310 8.94 -6.43 9.06
C ALA A 310 8.40 -7.85 9.31
N HIS A 311 9.17 -8.89 8.94
CA HIS A 311 8.77 -10.27 9.16
C HIS A 311 8.56 -10.60 10.66
N ARG A 312 9.33 -10.02 11.58
CA ARG A 312 9.09 -10.18 13.03
C ARG A 312 7.74 -9.59 13.46
N LEU A 313 7.32 -8.47 12.87
CA LEU A 313 6.04 -7.83 13.18
C LEU A 313 4.86 -8.59 12.56
N LYS A 314 5.05 -9.23 11.40
CA LYS A 314 4.01 -10.02 10.72
C LYS A 314 4.56 -11.40 10.30
N PRO A 315 4.79 -12.33 11.26
CA PRO A 315 5.55 -13.57 11.00
C PRO A 315 4.84 -14.57 10.09
N LYS A 316 3.54 -14.40 9.84
CA LYS A 316 2.79 -15.24 8.89
C LYS A 316 2.79 -14.70 7.47
N ALA A 317 3.13 -13.42 7.27
CA ALA A 317 3.17 -12.82 5.95
C ALA A 317 4.28 -13.40 5.08
N VAL A 318 3.97 -13.56 3.80
CA VAL A 318 4.87 -14.14 2.80
C VAL A 318 5.75 -13.06 2.17
N THR A 319 5.22 -11.85 1.93
CA THR A 319 5.94 -10.78 1.25
C THR A 319 7.23 -10.35 1.96
N PRO A 320 7.26 -9.98 3.26
CA PRO A 320 8.49 -9.58 3.94
C PRO A 320 9.52 -10.71 4.01
N MET A 321 9.07 -11.96 4.08
CA MET A 321 9.98 -13.10 4.10
C MET A 321 10.62 -13.36 2.74
N MET A 322 9.85 -13.30 1.65
CA MET A 322 10.38 -13.42 0.29
C MET A 322 11.41 -12.34 0.00
N ALA A 323 11.10 -11.10 0.39
CA ALA A 323 11.99 -9.98 0.24
C ALA A 323 13.29 -10.16 1.05
N LEU A 324 13.17 -10.63 2.30
CA LEU A 324 14.32 -10.99 3.15
C LEU A 324 15.22 -12.05 2.50
N ALA A 325 14.63 -13.13 1.97
CA ALA A 325 15.39 -14.20 1.32
C ALA A 325 16.15 -13.68 0.09
N SER A 326 15.48 -12.87 -0.76
CA SER A 326 16.10 -12.28 -1.94
C SER A 326 17.26 -11.34 -1.57
N ALA A 327 17.07 -10.48 -0.57
CA ALA A 327 18.08 -9.53 -0.10
C ALA A 327 19.29 -10.24 0.50
N ALA A 328 19.08 -11.31 1.27
CA ALA A 328 20.15 -12.11 1.87
C ALA A 328 21.04 -12.81 0.83
N GLU A 329 20.49 -13.13 -0.33
CA GLU A 329 21.21 -13.71 -1.46
C GLU A 329 21.86 -12.65 -2.39
N GLY A 330 21.67 -11.36 -2.09
CA GLY A 330 22.15 -10.25 -2.94
C GLY A 330 21.50 -10.22 -4.33
N ARG A 331 20.34 -10.85 -4.49
CA ARG A 331 19.59 -10.86 -5.75
C ARG A 331 18.74 -9.59 -5.85
N PRO A 332 18.44 -9.07 -7.04
CA PRO A 332 17.49 -7.97 -7.19
C PRO A 332 16.10 -8.39 -6.68
N VAL A 333 15.27 -7.41 -6.30
CA VAL A 333 13.86 -7.66 -5.97
C VAL A 333 13.21 -8.34 -7.19
N PRO A 334 12.52 -9.49 -7.03
CA PRO A 334 11.80 -10.09 -8.13
C PRO A 334 10.76 -9.10 -8.66
N LYS A 335 10.91 -8.64 -9.91
CA LYS A 335 10.02 -7.62 -10.51
C LYS A 335 8.57 -8.11 -10.69
N ARG A 336 8.35 -9.42 -10.63
CA ARG A 336 7.03 -10.09 -10.66
C ARG A 336 7.14 -11.40 -9.92
N GLU A 337 6.28 -11.61 -8.94
CA GLU A 337 6.17 -12.88 -8.27
C GLU A 337 5.60 -13.94 -9.23
N LYS A 338 6.22 -15.12 -9.29
CA LYS A 338 5.54 -16.30 -9.81
C LYS A 338 4.89 -17.00 -8.62
N ASP A 339 3.60 -17.27 -8.70
CA ASP A 339 2.78 -17.86 -7.62
C ASP A 339 3.45 -19.10 -7.00
N GLN A 340 4.12 -19.90 -7.84
CA GLN A 340 4.87 -21.08 -7.42
C GLN A 340 5.97 -20.79 -6.38
N VAL A 341 6.68 -19.67 -6.48
CA VAL A 341 7.78 -19.34 -5.55
C VAL A 341 7.24 -18.99 -4.18
N ALA A 342 6.12 -18.27 -4.12
CA ALA A 342 5.45 -17.94 -2.86
C ALA A 342 4.91 -19.21 -2.19
N ASP A 343 4.25 -20.07 -2.96
CA ASP A 343 3.70 -21.34 -2.46
C ASP A 343 4.80 -22.31 -1.99
N ASP A 344 5.91 -22.44 -2.73
CA ASP A 344 7.04 -23.29 -2.36
C ASP A 344 7.68 -22.82 -1.04
N LEU A 345 7.83 -21.51 -0.87
CA LEU A 345 8.39 -20.92 0.34
C LEU A 345 7.45 -21.07 1.54
N LEU A 346 6.14 -20.93 1.33
CA LEU A 346 5.14 -21.21 2.35
C LEU A 346 5.17 -22.69 2.80
N ASP A 347 5.42 -23.62 1.89
CA ASP A 347 5.59 -25.04 2.21
C ASP A 347 6.88 -25.27 3.03
N VAL A 348 7.99 -24.65 2.66
CA VAL A 348 9.25 -24.70 3.44
C VAL A 348 9.04 -24.15 4.86
N LEU A 349 8.34 -23.02 4.99
CA LEU A 349 8.02 -22.44 6.30
C LEU A 349 7.17 -23.37 7.15
N LYS A 350 6.14 -23.96 6.56
CA LYS A 350 5.28 -24.92 7.25
C LYS A 350 6.15 -26.07 7.79
N MET A 351 7.03 -26.63 6.96
CA MET A 351 7.97 -27.67 7.37
C MET A 351 8.90 -27.22 8.50
N GLN A 352 9.46 -26.00 8.43
CA GLN A 352 10.33 -25.44 9.48
C GLN A 352 9.57 -25.25 10.79
N ARG A 353 8.37 -24.69 10.75
CA ARG A 353 7.51 -24.50 11.95
C ARG A 353 7.14 -25.83 12.58
N GLU A 354 6.77 -26.81 11.77
CA GLU A 354 6.48 -28.15 12.27
C GLU A 354 7.74 -28.83 12.83
N ALA A 355 8.91 -28.63 12.22
CA ALA A 355 10.17 -29.15 12.75
C ALA A 355 10.53 -28.50 14.09
N VAL A 356 10.36 -27.17 14.22
CA VAL A 356 10.53 -26.45 15.49
C VAL A 356 9.52 -26.95 16.52
N ALA A 357 8.26 -27.12 16.16
CA ALA A 357 7.22 -27.64 17.04
C ALA A 357 7.52 -29.09 17.49
N ARG A 358 8.03 -29.94 16.59
CA ARG A 358 8.51 -31.29 16.92
C ARG A 358 9.76 -31.28 17.80
N SER A 359 10.61 -30.25 17.67
CA SER A 359 11.83 -30.09 18.47
C SER A 359 11.58 -29.49 19.87
N ARG A 360 10.45 -28.79 20.07
CA ARG A 360 9.97 -28.41 21.39
C ARG A 360 9.47 -29.68 22.08
N ARG A 361 10.34 -30.30 22.88
CA ARG A 361 10.06 -31.49 23.69
C ARG A 361 8.73 -31.37 24.45
N ALA A 362 8.04 -32.49 24.60
CA ALA A 362 6.96 -32.64 25.57
C ALA A 362 7.49 -32.28 26.98
N PRO A 363 6.66 -31.69 27.87
CA PRO A 363 7.09 -31.16 29.16
C PRO A 363 7.83 -32.15 30.09
N ASP A 364 7.73 -33.45 29.83
CA ASP A 364 8.12 -34.51 30.76
C ASP A 364 9.34 -35.35 30.32
N ASP A 365 10.19 -34.89 29.39
CA ASP A 365 11.42 -35.62 29.02
C ASP A 365 12.59 -35.30 30.00
N PRO A 366 13.01 -36.25 30.85
CA PRO A 366 13.94 -36.00 31.97
C PRO A 366 15.43 -35.99 31.55
N THR A 367 15.76 -35.96 30.27
CA THR A 367 17.17 -36.04 29.83
C THR A 367 17.87 -34.66 29.98
N PRO A 368 18.98 -34.52 30.74
CA PRO A 368 19.65 -33.24 30.94
C PRO A 368 20.27 -32.67 29.66
N PHE A 369 20.14 -31.37 29.47
CA PHE A 369 20.69 -30.62 28.34
C PHE A 369 22.22 -30.50 28.41
N ILE A 370 22.92 -30.90 27.35
CA ILE A 370 24.33 -30.55 27.11
C ILE A 370 24.34 -29.41 26.08
N PRO A 371 24.85 -28.21 26.39
CA PRO A 371 24.91 -27.14 25.41
C PRO A 371 25.96 -27.48 24.35
N ALA A 372 25.54 -27.63 23.09
CA ALA A 372 26.47 -27.66 21.97
C ALA A 372 26.96 -26.23 21.70
N GLY A 373 28.25 -26.02 21.92
CA GLY A 373 28.96 -24.78 21.62
C GLY A 373 28.98 -24.44 20.13
N GLY A 374 29.32 -23.18 19.87
CA GLY A 374 29.29 -22.48 18.59
C GLY A 374 29.67 -23.28 17.35
N GLY A 375 28.77 -23.25 16.38
CA GLY A 375 29.02 -23.63 14.99
C GLY A 375 28.05 -22.88 14.09
N THR A 376 28.57 -22.01 13.21
CA THR A 376 27.82 -21.32 12.16
C THR A 376 27.04 -22.30 11.28
N PRO A 377 25.79 -21.99 10.85
CA PRO A 377 25.05 -22.88 9.96
C PRO A 377 25.69 -22.90 8.56
N VAL A 378 26.07 -24.09 8.10
CA VAL A 378 26.49 -24.33 6.71
C VAL A 378 25.24 -24.59 5.87
N VAL A 379 25.00 -23.76 4.86
CA VAL A 379 23.97 -23.99 3.84
C VAL A 379 24.41 -25.15 2.93
N PRO A 380 23.57 -26.18 2.69
CA PRO A 380 23.94 -27.27 1.79
C PRO A 380 23.91 -26.80 0.33
N ARG A 381 25.02 -27.00 -0.38
CA ARG A 381 25.12 -26.76 -1.83
C ARG A 381 24.56 -27.97 -2.59
N PRO A 382 23.74 -27.81 -3.65
CA PRO A 382 23.25 -28.94 -4.43
C PRO A 382 24.38 -29.66 -5.17
N SER A 383 24.39 -30.98 -5.10
CA SER A 383 25.34 -31.88 -5.77
C SER A 383 25.20 -31.82 -7.29
N GLN A 384 26.29 -31.48 -8.00
CA GLN A 384 26.40 -31.74 -9.44
C GLN A 384 26.92 -33.17 -9.70
N PRO A 385 26.43 -33.86 -10.75
CA PRO A 385 26.90 -35.19 -11.11
C PRO A 385 28.29 -35.15 -11.74
N GLY A 386 29.09 -36.18 -11.41
CA GLY A 386 30.54 -36.21 -11.53
C GLY A 386 31.15 -36.10 -12.92
N LYS A 387 32.38 -35.56 -12.95
CA LYS A 387 33.39 -35.79 -13.99
C LYS A 387 34.61 -36.47 -13.36
N PRO A 388 35.26 -37.44 -14.04
CA PRO A 388 36.40 -38.17 -13.49
C PRO A 388 37.66 -37.28 -13.41
N ALA A 389 38.43 -37.53 -12.34
CA ALA A 389 39.63 -36.78 -11.98
C ALA A 389 40.78 -36.98 -12.98
N GLY A 390 41.38 -35.88 -13.43
CA GLY A 390 42.68 -35.86 -14.08
C GLY A 390 43.83 -35.93 -13.05
N PRO A 391 45.04 -36.36 -13.46
CA PRO A 391 46.15 -36.61 -12.54
C PRO A 391 46.77 -35.31 -11.98
N PRO A 392 47.44 -35.38 -10.82
CA PRO A 392 47.87 -34.20 -10.07
C PRO A 392 49.10 -33.51 -10.70
N PRO A 393 49.24 -32.18 -10.58
CA PRO A 393 50.45 -31.49 -10.99
C PRO A 393 51.55 -31.66 -9.93
N GLY A 394 52.73 -32.10 -10.38
CA GLY A 394 53.96 -32.17 -9.62
C GLY A 394 54.54 -30.78 -9.32
N GLN A 395 55.18 -30.69 -8.16
CA GLN A 395 55.85 -29.53 -7.58
C GLN A 395 57.27 -29.30 -8.18
N PRO A 396 58.01 -28.24 -7.77
CA PRO A 396 58.71 -27.32 -8.66
C PRO A 396 60.19 -27.67 -8.89
N GLY A 397 60.71 -27.32 -10.07
CA GLY A 397 62.14 -27.31 -10.38
C GLY A 397 62.59 -25.89 -10.74
N GLY A 398 63.54 -25.35 -9.97
CA GLY A 398 64.18 -24.06 -10.19
C GLY A 398 65.20 -24.05 -11.35
N PRO A 399 66.22 -23.17 -11.31
CA PRO A 399 66.35 -22.07 -12.25
C PRO A 399 67.45 -22.27 -13.31
N LYS A 400 67.46 -21.44 -14.36
CA LYS A 400 68.63 -20.67 -14.83
C LYS A 400 68.35 -19.80 -16.08
N THR A 401 68.71 -18.53 -15.90
CA THR A 401 69.14 -17.44 -16.81
C THR A 401 70.22 -17.83 -17.84
N PRO A 402 70.64 -16.96 -18.79
CA PRO A 402 70.33 -15.52 -18.96
C PRO A 402 69.36 -15.16 -20.07
#